data_AF-A0A936FRC9-F1
#
_entry.id   AF-A0A936FRC9-F1
#
_cell.length_a   1.000
_cell.length_b   1.000
_cell.length_c   1.000
_cell.angle_alpha   90.00
_cell.angle_beta   90.00
_cell.angle_gamma   90.00
#
_symmetry.space_group_name_H-M   'P 1'
#
loop_
_entity.id
_entity.type
_entity.pdbx_description
1 polymer ?
#
loop_
_entity_poly.entity_id
_entity_poly.type
_entity_poly.pdbx_seq_one_letter_code
_entity_poly.pdbx_strand_id
1 'polypeptide(L)'
;MEDGIFNGSRVLYSFNNQLYFNGNKETNNYELYSTDGSNNNFKLIKDIKIGSSGSYPHTFISTNSLMYFSASDNDHGRELWKTDGTEQGTSIVKDITSGSENTNIIQGVIFKNKLFFVVKNQNATTELYFSDGIDLGTNAFRPTNDTSIYAKDIQILCVTDSMLYFTANISKFGVGRELLKQVAQ
;
A
#
# COMPACT_ATOMS: atom_id res chain seq x y z
N MET A 1 2.30 -26.06 -25.39
CA MET A 1 2.05 -25.37 -24.11
C MET A 1 3.20 -24.40 -23.94
N GLU A 2 3.08 -23.17 -24.42
CA GLU A 2 4.18 -22.19 -24.34
C GLU A 2 3.74 -20.72 -24.43
N ASP A 3 2.51 -20.41 -24.04
CA ASP A 3 2.06 -19.03 -23.84
C ASP A 3 1.59 -18.86 -22.39
N GLY A 4 2.17 -17.91 -21.65
CA GLY A 4 1.59 -17.44 -20.39
C GLY A 4 2.10 -18.04 -19.07
N ILE A 5 3.26 -18.71 -19.04
CA ILE A 5 3.86 -19.12 -17.75
C ILE A 5 4.64 -17.94 -17.16
N PHE A 6 4.02 -17.24 -16.22
CA PHE A 6 4.71 -16.29 -15.34
C PHE A 6 5.35 -17.05 -14.19
N ASN A 7 6.67 -17.17 -14.19
CA ASN A 7 7.39 -17.86 -13.13
C ASN A 7 7.52 -16.94 -11.91
N GLY A 8 7.22 -17.48 -10.72
CA GLY A 8 7.57 -16.85 -9.45
C GLY A 8 6.64 -15.72 -8.98
N SER A 9 5.39 -15.65 -9.49
CA SER A 9 4.37 -14.84 -8.83
C SER A 9 4.19 -15.34 -7.39
N ARG A 10 4.28 -14.40 -6.44
CA ARG A 10 4.17 -14.67 -5.00
C ARG A 10 2.90 -14.08 -4.40
N VAL A 11 2.19 -13.26 -5.18
CA VAL A 11 1.01 -12.52 -4.73
C VAL A 11 -0.01 -12.41 -5.85
N LEU A 12 -1.24 -12.76 -5.53
CA LEU A 12 -2.41 -12.70 -6.41
C LEU A 12 -3.48 -11.82 -5.74
N TYR A 13 -4.09 -10.90 -6.48
CA TYR A 13 -5.10 -10.00 -5.94
C TYR A 13 -6.22 -9.73 -6.96
N SER A 14 -7.48 -9.87 -6.57
CA SER A 14 -8.60 -9.55 -7.45
C SER A 14 -9.04 -8.10 -7.29
N PHE A 15 -9.15 -7.38 -8.40
CA PHE A 15 -9.63 -6.00 -8.44
C PHE A 15 -10.32 -5.73 -9.79
N ASN A 16 -11.50 -5.09 -9.78
CA ASN A 16 -12.28 -4.77 -10.99
C ASN A 16 -12.44 -5.94 -11.98
N ASN A 17 -12.77 -7.13 -11.45
CA ASN A 17 -12.95 -8.37 -12.21
C ASN A 17 -11.70 -8.81 -13.01
N GLN A 18 -10.52 -8.34 -12.61
CA GLN A 18 -9.23 -8.81 -13.11
C GLN A 18 -8.39 -9.34 -11.95
N LEU A 19 -7.46 -10.22 -12.28
CA LEU A 19 -6.42 -10.70 -11.38
C LEU A 19 -5.16 -9.88 -11.60
N TYR A 20 -4.67 -9.24 -10.55
CA TYR A 20 -3.39 -8.53 -10.50
C TYR A 20 -2.35 -9.36 -9.77
N PHE A 21 -1.11 -9.30 -10.25
CA PHE A 21 -0.03 -10.09 -9.70
C PHE A 21 1.34 -9.48 -10.05
N ASN A 22 2.35 -9.83 -9.26
CA ASN A 22 3.73 -9.53 -9.61
C ASN A 22 4.22 -10.56 -10.63
N GLY A 23 4.41 -10.14 -11.88
CA GLY A 23 4.74 -11.02 -13.00
C GLY A 23 5.99 -10.56 -13.75
N ASN A 24 6.65 -11.46 -14.46
CA ASN A 24 7.76 -11.16 -15.35
C ASN A 24 7.66 -11.96 -16.66
N LYS A 25 8.24 -11.43 -17.74
CA LYS A 25 8.47 -12.19 -18.99
C LYS A 25 9.89 -12.76 -19.07
N GLU A 26 10.83 -12.13 -18.36
CA GLU A 26 12.24 -12.52 -18.29
C GLU A 26 12.69 -12.58 -16.81
N THR A 27 13.72 -13.36 -16.50
CA THR A 27 14.11 -13.73 -15.13
C THR A 27 14.29 -12.53 -14.19
N ASN A 28 13.65 -12.58 -13.02
CA ASN A 28 13.75 -11.64 -11.89
C ASN A 28 13.29 -10.18 -12.11
N ASN A 29 12.70 -9.86 -13.27
CA ASN A 29 12.12 -8.54 -13.52
C ASN A 29 10.61 -8.49 -13.23
N TYR A 30 10.22 -8.52 -11.95
CA TYR A 30 8.80 -8.52 -11.57
C TYR A 30 8.19 -7.13 -11.60
N GLU A 31 7.19 -6.95 -12.46
CA GLU A 31 6.37 -5.75 -12.62
C GLU A 31 4.89 -6.06 -12.33
N LEU A 32 4.05 -5.03 -12.38
CA LEU A 32 2.61 -5.17 -12.15
C LEU A 32 1.92 -5.67 -13.42
N TYR A 33 1.39 -6.89 -13.36
CA TYR A 33 0.61 -7.49 -14.44
C TYR A 33 -0.85 -7.70 -14.03
N SER A 34 -1.72 -7.80 -15.03
CA SER A 34 -3.12 -8.16 -14.87
C SER A 34 -3.55 -9.21 -15.92
N THR A 35 -4.60 -9.96 -15.59
CA THR A 35 -5.29 -10.86 -16.52
C THR A 35 -6.78 -10.94 -16.18
N ASP A 36 -7.62 -11.15 -17.18
CA ASP A 36 -9.05 -11.48 -17.00
C ASP A 36 -9.30 -13.00 -16.88
N GLY A 37 -8.24 -13.81 -16.92
CA GLY A 37 -8.33 -15.27 -16.87
C GLY A 37 -8.66 -15.94 -18.21
N SER A 38 -8.84 -15.17 -19.30
CA SER A 38 -8.90 -15.73 -20.65
C SER A 38 -7.51 -16.14 -21.12
N ASN A 39 -7.45 -17.21 -21.93
CA ASN A 39 -6.18 -17.74 -22.42
C ASN A 39 -5.38 -16.65 -23.12
N ASN A 40 -4.12 -16.48 -22.68
CA ASN A 40 -3.13 -15.54 -23.21
C ASN A 40 -3.40 -14.04 -22.99
N ASN A 41 -4.38 -13.64 -22.18
CA ASN A 41 -4.59 -12.22 -21.85
C ASN A 41 -3.79 -11.81 -20.60
N PHE A 42 -2.50 -11.54 -20.78
CA PHE A 42 -1.64 -11.01 -19.73
C PHE A 42 -1.13 -9.62 -20.10
N LYS A 43 -1.52 -8.63 -19.32
CA LYS A 43 -1.26 -7.22 -19.59
C LYS A 43 -0.31 -6.65 -18.55
N LEU A 44 0.84 -6.17 -19.00
CA LEU A 44 1.68 -5.27 -18.19
C LEU A 44 0.87 -3.99 -17.94
N ILE A 45 0.63 -3.67 -16.67
CA ILE A 45 -0.07 -2.44 -16.30
C ILE A 45 0.86 -1.25 -16.46
N LYS A 46 2.08 -1.37 -15.94
CA LYS A 46 3.13 -0.35 -16.04
C LYS A 46 4.49 -0.98 -15.78
N ASP A 47 5.48 -0.57 -16.55
CA ASP A 47 6.89 -0.77 -16.22
C ASP A 47 7.30 0.32 -15.22
N ILE A 48 7.24 -0.01 -13.92
CA ILE A 48 7.47 0.97 -12.85
C ILE A 48 8.97 1.22 -12.68
N LYS A 49 9.79 0.16 -12.73
CA LYS A 49 11.23 0.26 -12.60
C LYS A 49 11.90 0.00 -13.95
N ILE A 50 12.11 1.08 -14.69
CA ILE A 50 12.65 1.01 -16.05
C ILE A 50 14.05 0.37 -16.02
N GLY A 51 14.24 -0.68 -16.81
CA GLY A 51 15.53 -1.36 -17.00
C GLY A 51 15.43 -2.87 -16.80
N SER A 52 16.53 -3.49 -16.33
CA SER A 52 16.61 -4.94 -16.13
C SER A 52 16.17 -5.40 -14.73
N SER A 53 15.83 -4.46 -13.83
CA SER A 53 15.41 -4.75 -12.46
C SER A 53 13.93 -4.47 -12.30
N GLY A 54 13.18 -5.34 -11.62
CA GLY A 54 11.75 -5.13 -11.39
C GLY A 54 11.43 -4.22 -10.22
N SER A 55 10.20 -3.71 -10.19
CA SER A 55 9.61 -2.92 -9.12
C SER A 55 9.09 -3.75 -7.93
N TYR A 56 8.94 -5.07 -8.14
CA TYR A 56 8.45 -6.05 -7.18
C TYR A 56 7.18 -5.62 -6.43
N PRO A 57 6.04 -5.44 -7.13
CA PRO A 57 4.77 -5.06 -6.50
C PRO A 57 4.34 -6.05 -5.40
N HIS A 58 3.91 -5.54 -4.25
CA HIS A 58 3.46 -6.34 -3.10
C HIS A 58 2.41 -5.59 -2.26
N THR A 59 1.77 -6.25 -1.29
CA THR A 59 0.85 -5.63 -0.32
C THR A 59 -0.34 -4.94 -0.99
N PHE A 60 -1.11 -5.70 -1.76
CA PHE A 60 -2.27 -5.18 -2.47
C PHE A 60 -3.47 -4.95 -1.56
N ILE A 61 -4.09 -3.78 -1.66
CA ILE A 61 -5.31 -3.38 -0.94
C ILE A 61 -6.12 -2.49 -1.87
N SER A 62 -7.42 -2.70 -2.03
CA SER A 62 -8.23 -1.87 -2.92
C SER A 62 -9.46 -1.27 -2.26
N THR A 63 -9.82 -0.08 -2.72
CA THR A 63 -11.18 0.45 -2.65
C THR A 63 -11.98 -0.06 -3.87
N ASN A 64 -13.21 0.44 -4.06
CA ASN A 64 -13.99 0.14 -5.25
C ASN A 64 -13.39 0.71 -6.55
N SER A 65 -12.51 1.71 -6.46
CA SER A 65 -12.01 2.46 -7.63
C SER A 65 -10.50 2.47 -7.77
N LEU A 66 -9.74 2.20 -6.71
CA LEU A 66 -8.29 2.22 -6.71
C LEU A 66 -7.75 0.98 -6.02
N MET A 67 -6.72 0.38 -6.62
CA MET A 67 -5.88 -0.60 -5.95
C MET A 67 -4.57 0.07 -5.54
N TYR A 68 -4.21 -0.08 -4.28
CA TYR A 68 -2.96 0.34 -3.67
C TYR A 68 -2.01 -0.85 -3.57
N PHE A 69 -0.72 -0.58 -3.69
CA PHE A 69 0.33 -1.58 -3.55
C PHE A 69 1.66 -0.90 -3.20
N SER A 70 2.65 -1.69 -2.82
CA SER A 70 4.02 -1.23 -2.59
C SER A 70 4.92 -1.62 -3.75
N ALA A 71 5.74 -0.70 -4.24
CA ALA A 71 6.70 -0.92 -5.33
C ALA A 71 7.83 0.11 -5.25
N SER A 72 8.97 -0.17 -5.89
CA SER A 72 10.08 0.78 -6.04
C SER A 72 10.29 1.14 -7.50
N ASP A 73 10.59 2.40 -7.80
CA ASP A 73 11.02 2.84 -9.14
C ASP A 73 12.54 3.10 -9.16
N ASN A 74 13.02 3.94 -10.08
CA ASN A 74 14.43 4.29 -10.22
C ASN A 74 14.88 5.42 -9.29
N ASP A 75 13.95 6.26 -8.83
CA ASP A 75 14.21 7.46 -8.05
C ASP A 75 13.88 7.26 -6.56
N HIS A 76 12.96 6.35 -6.27
CA HIS A 76 12.40 6.08 -4.96
C HIS A 76 12.63 4.62 -4.55
N GLY A 77 12.78 4.39 -3.25
CA GLY A 77 12.69 3.03 -2.69
C GLY A 77 11.27 2.48 -2.74
N ARG A 78 10.99 1.44 -1.96
CA ARG A 78 9.66 0.83 -1.89
C ARG A 78 8.68 1.78 -1.21
N GLU A 79 7.78 2.35 -1.99
CA GLU A 79 6.80 3.35 -1.55
C GLU A 79 5.35 2.89 -1.77
N LEU A 80 4.38 3.71 -1.36
CA LEU A 80 2.96 3.48 -1.66
C LEU A 80 2.64 3.92 -3.09
N TRP A 81 2.11 3.00 -3.88
CA TRP A 81 1.65 3.19 -5.25
C TRP A 81 0.15 2.91 -5.35
N LYS A 82 -0.46 3.44 -6.42
CA LYS A 82 -1.84 3.16 -6.78
C LYS A 82 -1.97 2.80 -8.26
N THR A 83 -3.09 2.18 -8.61
CA THR A 83 -3.56 1.97 -9.98
C THR A 83 -5.09 1.93 -10.03
N ASP A 84 -5.67 2.37 -11.15
CA ASP A 84 -7.06 2.13 -11.53
C ASP A 84 -7.20 0.94 -12.51
N GLY A 85 -6.09 0.27 -12.82
CA GLY A 85 -6.00 -0.78 -13.84
C GLY A 85 -5.49 -0.31 -15.21
N THR A 86 -5.11 0.96 -15.32
CA THR A 86 -4.48 1.54 -16.51
C THR A 86 -3.06 2.00 -16.22
N GLU A 87 -2.23 2.09 -17.25
CA GLU A 87 -0.86 2.61 -17.13
C GLU A 87 -0.83 4.07 -16.66
N GLN A 88 -1.74 4.91 -17.19
CA GLN A 88 -1.85 6.32 -16.84
C GLN A 88 -2.33 6.53 -15.41
N GLY A 89 -3.26 5.72 -14.93
CA GLY A 89 -3.72 5.73 -13.53
C GLY A 89 -2.76 5.07 -12.55
N THR A 90 -1.63 4.52 -13.02
CA THR A 90 -0.61 3.89 -12.18
C THR A 90 0.50 4.87 -11.82
N SER A 91 0.59 5.25 -10.53
CA SER A 91 1.57 6.22 -10.05
C SER A 91 1.91 6.00 -8.58
N ILE A 92 3.05 6.56 -8.15
CA ILE A 92 3.34 6.75 -6.73
C ILE A 92 2.23 7.62 -6.12
N VAL A 93 1.82 7.31 -4.89
CA VAL A 93 0.84 8.09 -4.13
C VAL A 93 1.57 9.23 -3.41
N LYS A 94 2.66 8.89 -2.71
CA LYS A 94 3.53 9.80 -1.97
C LYS A 94 4.88 9.11 -1.75
N ASP A 95 5.96 9.88 -1.85
CA ASP A 95 7.28 9.51 -1.33
C ASP A 95 7.29 9.74 0.18
N ILE A 96 6.90 8.71 0.96
CA ILE A 96 6.72 8.83 2.41
C ILE A 96 8.08 8.83 3.10
N THR A 97 8.99 7.97 2.66
CA THR A 97 10.39 7.94 3.12
C THR A 97 11.28 8.45 2.00
N SER A 98 11.72 9.71 2.13
CA SER A 98 12.36 10.44 1.04
C SER A 98 13.50 9.71 0.34
N GLY A 99 13.49 9.75 -0.99
CA GLY A 99 14.59 9.26 -1.83
C GLY A 99 14.61 7.73 -1.95
N SER A 100 15.80 7.14 -1.96
CA SER A 100 15.98 5.70 -2.24
C SER A 100 15.70 4.77 -1.05
N GLU A 101 15.22 5.32 0.07
CA GLU A 101 14.85 4.53 1.24
C GLU A 101 13.47 3.86 1.06
N ASN A 102 13.22 2.79 1.82
CA ASN A 102 11.97 2.03 1.72
C ASN A 102 11.00 2.45 2.82
N THR A 103 9.76 2.77 2.45
CA THR A 103 8.62 2.76 3.36
C THR A 103 8.16 1.33 3.65
N ASN A 104 8.30 0.92 4.92
CA ASN A 104 7.87 -0.40 5.37
C ASN A 104 6.39 -0.38 5.80
N ILE A 105 5.49 -0.59 4.84
CA ILE A 105 4.05 -0.74 5.09
C ILE A 105 3.77 -2.16 5.61
N ILE A 106 3.33 -2.26 6.86
CA ILE A 106 3.14 -3.56 7.54
C ILE A 106 1.68 -4.01 7.62
N GLN A 107 0.74 -3.08 7.50
CA GLN A 107 -0.70 -3.37 7.54
C GLN A 107 -1.46 -2.24 6.83
N GLY A 108 -2.58 -2.55 6.20
CA GLY A 108 -3.54 -1.54 5.77
C GLY A 108 -4.97 -2.07 5.73
N VAL A 109 -5.92 -1.15 5.84
CA VAL A 109 -7.37 -1.40 5.78
C VAL A 109 -8.05 -0.27 5.02
N ILE A 110 -9.17 -0.56 4.37
CA ILE A 110 -10.03 0.48 3.83
C ILE A 110 -11.07 0.86 4.87
N PHE A 111 -11.20 2.15 5.14
CA PHE A 111 -12.28 2.72 5.93
C PHE A 111 -12.81 3.97 5.24
N LYS A 112 -14.13 3.99 4.95
CA LYS A 112 -14.81 5.10 4.26
C LYS A 112 -14.09 5.55 2.98
N ASN A 113 -13.76 4.58 2.14
CA ASN A 113 -13.09 4.78 0.85
C ASN A 113 -11.68 5.40 0.93
N LYS A 114 -11.06 5.43 2.11
CA LYS A 114 -9.66 5.82 2.31
C LYS A 114 -8.86 4.62 2.78
N LEU A 115 -7.61 4.54 2.33
CA LEU A 115 -6.64 3.61 2.86
C LEU A 115 -6.13 4.15 4.19
N PHE A 116 -6.22 3.34 5.25
CA PHE A 116 -5.49 3.55 6.49
C PHE A 116 -4.41 2.49 6.58
N PHE A 117 -3.17 2.88 6.86
CA PHE A 117 -2.04 1.97 6.78
C PHE A 117 -0.96 2.30 7.81
N VAL A 118 -0.27 1.26 8.26
CA VAL A 118 0.77 1.35 9.28
C VAL A 118 2.13 1.30 8.62
N VAL A 119 2.94 2.32 8.88
CA VAL A 119 4.34 2.40 8.45
C VAL A 119 5.23 2.09 9.65
N LYS A 120 6.21 1.20 9.46
CA LYS A 120 7.25 0.92 10.44
C LYS A 120 8.51 1.69 10.08
N ASN A 121 8.98 2.57 10.96
CA ASN A 121 10.22 3.29 10.75
C ASN A 121 11.45 2.45 11.09
N GLN A 122 12.64 2.98 10.80
CA GLN A 122 13.92 2.31 11.02
C GLN A 122 14.17 1.94 12.50
N ASN A 123 13.60 2.69 13.44
CA ASN A 123 13.67 2.43 14.89
C ASN A 123 12.66 1.38 15.38
N ALA A 124 12.01 0.67 14.45
CA ALA A 124 10.98 -0.33 14.70
C ALA A 124 9.71 0.17 15.40
N THR A 125 9.54 1.49 15.51
CA THR A 125 8.27 2.09 15.94
C THR A 125 7.34 2.23 14.75
N THR A 126 6.04 2.18 14.99
CA THR A 126 5.03 2.24 13.94
C THR A 126 4.13 3.46 14.06
N GLU A 127 3.76 4.01 12.91
CA GLU A 127 2.91 5.18 12.77
C GLU A 127 1.74 4.86 11.84
N LEU A 128 0.57 5.44 12.12
CA LEU A 128 -0.63 5.28 11.29
C LEU A 128 -0.70 6.43 10.29
N TYR A 129 -0.97 6.11 9.03
CA TYR A 129 -1.23 7.05 7.95
C TYR A 129 -2.61 6.79 7.36
N PHE A 130 -3.13 7.79 6.65
CA PHE A 130 -4.28 7.63 5.78
C PHE A 130 -4.03 8.27 4.41
N SER A 131 -4.71 7.76 3.38
CA SER A 131 -4.62 8.22 2.00
C SER A 131 -5.98 8.11 1.29
N ASP A 132 -6.30 9.12 0.48
CA ASP A 132 -7.35 9.07 -0.55
C ASP A 132 -6.80 8.76 -1.95
N GLY A 133 -5.51 8.42 -2.04
CA GLY A 133 -4.82 8.10 -3.29
C GLY A 133 -4.14 9.28 -3.97
N ILE A 134 -4.08 10.46 -3.36
CA ILE A 134 -3.22 11.55 -3.84
C ILE A 134 -2.23 12.00 -2.77
N ASP A 135 -1.13 12.63 -3.19
CA ASP A 135 -0.06 13.06 -2.29
C ASP A 135 -0.57 14.00 -1.17
N LEU A 136 -1.31 15.05 -1.54
CA LEU A 136 -1.90 15.99 -0.58
C LEU A 136 -2.89 15.34 0.40
N GLY A 137 -3.58 14.29 -0.03
CA GLY A 137 -4.52 13.53 0.80
C GLY A 137 -3.87 12.38 1.57
N THR A 138 -2.54 12.23 1.47
CA THR A 138 -1.76 11.20 2.16
C THR A 138 -0.98 11.80 3.33
N ASN A 139 -1.44 11.51 4.55
CA ASN A 139 -0.99 12.17 5.77
C ASN A 139 -0.87 11.20 6.94
N ALA A 140 0.05 11.50 7.86
CA ALA A 140 0.12 10.82 9.15
C ALA A 140 -1.17 11.09 9.95
N PHE A 141 -1.77 10.04 10.51
CA PHE A 141 -2.93 10.14 11.37
C PHE A 141 -2.51 10.68 12.75
N ARG A 142 -3.25 11.68 13.24
CA ARG A 142 -3.10 12.20 14.60
C ARG A 142 -4.39 11.91 15.38
N PRO A 143 -4.31 11.28 16.55
CA PRO A 143 -5.50 10.97 17.35
C PRO A 143 -6.16 12.21 17.96
N THR A 144 -5.44 13.35 17.99
CA THR A 144 -5.93 14.61 18.56
C THR A 144 -5.38 15.80 17.77
N ASN A 145 -5.99 16.97 17.94
CA ASN A 145 -5.48 18.24 17.40
C ASN A 145 -4.31 18.83 18.22
N ASP A 146 -4.02 18.26 19.40
CA ASP A 146 -2.87 18.65 20.19
C ASP A 146 -1.60 18.02 19.60
N THR A 147 -0.76 18.85 18.98
CA THR A 147 0.45 18.42 18.28
C THR A 147 1.54 17.88 19.22
N SER A 148 1.41 18.10 20.53
CA SER A 148 2.30 17.48 21.54
C SER A 148 1.95 16.00 21.81
N ILE A 149 0.76 15.56 21.40
CA ILE A 149 0.28 14.19 21.60
C ILE A 149 0.48 13.39 20.31
N TYR A 150 1.29 12.35 20.39
CA TYR A 150 1.50 11.41 19.28
C TYR A 150 1.18 9.98 19.71
N ALA A 151 0.77 9.19 18.72
CA ALA A 151 0.54 7.77 18.83
C ALA A 151 1.68 7.04 18.11
N LYS A 152 2.32 6.10 18.80
CA LYS A 152 3.34 5.21 18.22
C LYS A 152 3.02 3.76 18.55
N ASP A 153 3.76 2.84 17.95
CA ASP A 153 3.63 1.40 18.19
C ASP A 153 2.20 0.91 17.86
N ILE A 154 1.62 1.46 16.80
CA ILE A 154 0.38 1.03 16.17
C ILE A 154 0.49 -0.43 15.74
N GLN A 155 -0.47 -1.28 16.12
CA GLN A 155 -0.41 -2.73 15.82
C GLN A 155 -1.64 -3.30 15.12
N ILE A 156 -2.83 -2.82 15.43
CA ILE A 156 -4.07 -3.44 15.00
C ILE A 156 -4.88 -2.37 14.33
N LEU A 157 -5.29 -2.60 13.09
CA LEU A 157 -6.37 -1.87 12.45
C LEU A 157 -7.54 -2.83 12.27
N CYS A 158 -8.69 -2.54 12.87
CA CYS A 158 -9.93 -3.26 12.61
C CYS A 158 -11.02 -2.27 12.29
N VAL A 159 -11.86 -2.58 11.31
CA VAL A 159 -12.93 -1.69 10.86
C VAL A 159 -14.29 -2.34 11.10
N THR A 160 -15.24 -1.50 11.50
CA THR A 160 -16.68 -1.77 11.41
C THR A 160 -17.27 -0.77 10.41
N ASP A 161 -18.57 -0.86 10.15
CA ASP A 161 -19.25 0.08 9.25
C ASP A 161 -19.13 1.55 9.69
N SER A 162 -18.91 1.81 10.97
CA SER A 162 -18.92 3.16 11.56
C SER A 162 -17.61 3.60 12.20
N MET A 163 -16.70 2.66 12.47
CA MET A 163 -15.50 2.92 13.26
C MET A 163 -14.29 2.19 12.71
N LEU A 164 -13.15 2.88 12.68
CA LEU A 164 -11.82 2.28 12.65
C LEU A 164 -11.30 2.19 14.09
N TYR A 165 -10.84 1.02 14.51
CA TYR A 165 -10.22 0.76 15.80
C TYR A 165 -8.75 0.47 15.64
N PHE A 166 -7.95 0.98 16.58
CA PHE A 166 -6.54 0.66 16.65
C PHE A 166 -5.95 0.75 18.04
N THR A 167 -4.87 0.02 18.28
CA THR A 167 -4.11 0.12 19.54
C THR A 167 -2.83 0.90 19.33
N ALA A 168 -2.48 1.78 20.26
CA ALA A 168 -1.26 2.58 20.21
C ALA A 168 -0.70 2.81 21.62
N ASN A 169 0.58 3.18 21.70
CA ASN A 169 1.13 3.88 22.86
C ASN A 169 0.94 5.38 22.65
N ILE A 170 0.17 6.05 23.52
CA ILE A 170 -0.07 7.49 23.47
C ILE A 170 0.85 8.25 24.41
N SER A 171 1.59 9.23 23.89
CA SER A 171 2.61 9.98 24.66
C SER A 171 2.08 10.63 25.95
N LYS A 172 0.78 10.94 26.00
CA LYS A 172 0.10 11.53 27.17
C LYS A 172 -0.11 10.56 28.34
N PHE A 173 -0.29 9.26 28.09
CA PHE A 173 -0.74 8.30 29.10
C PHE A 173 0.39 7.46 29.71
N GLY A 174 1.65 7.68 29.31
CA GLY A 174 2.81 7.00 29.88
C GLY A 174 3.01 5.60 29.30
N VAL A 175 3.09 4.58 30.17
CA VAL A 175 3.33 3.18 29.76
C VAL A 175 2.00 2.44 29.68
N GLY A 176 1.65 1.95 28.49
CA GLY A 176 0.42 1.21 28.25
C GLY A 176 0.01 1.30 26.78
N ARG A 177 -0.84 0.37 26.35
CA ARG A 177 -1.48 0.41 25.04
C ARG A 177 -2.93 0.82 25.21
N GLU A 178 -3.31 1.88 24.54
CA GLU A 178 -4.67 2.36 24.51
C GLU A 178 -5.41 1.82 23.29
N LEU A 179 -6.67 1.43 23.46
CA LEU A 179 -7.59 1.19 22.35
C LEU A 179 -8.20 2.54 21.94
N LEU A 180 -7.92 2.95 20.71
CA LEU A 180 -8.45 4.17 20.10
C LEU A 180 -9.46 3.82 19.01
N LYS A 181 -10.31 4.80 18.70
CA LYS A 181 -11.26 4.72 17.58
C LYS A 181 -11.31 6.01 16.79
N GLN A 182 -11.48 5.89 15.50
CA GLN A 182 -11.84 6.99 14.58
C GLN A 182 -13.26 6.75 14.09
N VAL A 183 -14.14 7.72 14.31
CA VAL A 183 -15.52 7.70 13.82
C VAL A 183 -15.54 8.15 12.36
N ALA A 184 -16.48 7.62 11.59
CA ALA A 184 -16.85 8.20 10.31
C ALA A 184 -17.22 9.69 10.49
N GLN A 185 -16.57 10.58 9.73
CA GLN A 185 -17.08 11.93 9.51
C GLN A 185 -18.17 11.89 8.43
#